data_AF-A0A089NX31-F1
#
_entry.id   AF-A0A089NX31-F1
#
_cell.length_a   1.000
_cell.length_b   1.000
_cell.length_c   1.000
_cell.angle_alpha   90.00
_cell.angle_beta   90.00
_cell.angle_gamma   90.00
#
_symmetry.space_group_name_H-M   'P 1'
#
loop_
_entity.id
_entity.type
_entity.pdbx_description
1 polymer ?
#
loop_
_entity_poly.entity_id
_entity_poly.type
_entity_poly.pdbx_seq_one_letter_code
_entity_poly.pdbx_strand_id
1 'polypeptide(L)'
;MQGPYALLFLGAQFFAVAITIFGFAAYAWLPLFGRDSVVGLVALILIACSIAHAVPLRGLRTIHGVALVLGLSACALLLVDLPRHPDGWTVPAFDERFYGLVVPSLVGFLLGPWMDIQHWQRALEIRRSGGSVRVAYVTGAVLFLGLLTLNALLAARAGLGVPVVSSDGLPGAYAAVAQAIGRESVAGATAAFVVWTAIAAATTIDSFYNATRWLGTSVTARSNSPLLAFVPAGLVSSPVWILGAALATAAAAIWANLSLLYLMMPFATLLVGAAACLVCETLGATRRYDSVLNAMIGATACLIFVTGYLAPSWALLAIAPLIGLIGALPMIAQILGWRATQPADTLIPAAERAPRAAPVPVALDRPDTVASHGFDGHWFVLRLIPTYDDTNSVGNVYFANYVRWVGKARELFFNVCMPDFDLKSTDFYILTKSFHHDFRREAMEFEPVTVRISIASHNRKFVTLAHEIHSEVNGLLGRGEQSLMFVDTVHYRPLDIPRTIVEGFLPYWPKVSPHAVTGEPSPAGVAPLGA
;
A
#
# COMPACT_ATOMS: atom_id res chain seq x y z
N MET A 1 0.29 3.82 -3.63
CA MET A 1 1.52 3.25 -3.01
C MET A 1 1.21 2.20 -1.94
N GLN A 2 0.40 2.46 -0.90
CA GLN A 2 0.26 1.54 0.24
C GLN A 2 -0.38 0.17 -0.04
N GLY A 3 -1.19 0.00 -1.09
CA GLY A 3 -1.80 -1.29 -1.43
C GLY A 3 -0.83 -2.27 -2.10
N PRO A 4 -0.32 -1.98 -3.31
CA PRO A 4 0.52 -2.92 -4.07
C PRO A 4 1.86 -3.24 -3.38
N TYR A 5 2.49 -2.25 -2.74
CA TYR A 5 3.82 -2.41 -2.15
C TYR A 5 3.78 -2.75 -0.65
N ALA A 6 2.63 -3.13 -0.09
CA ALA A 6 2.53 -3.47 1.33
C ALA A 6 3.54 -4.56 1.73
N LEU A 7 3.63 -5.63 0.94
CA LEU A 7 4.58 -6.73 1.19
C LEU A 7 6.05 -6.27 1.10
N LEU A 8 6.38 -5.37 0.19
CA LEU A 8 7.72 -4.77 0.10
C LEU A 8 8.07 -4.04 1.40
N PHE A 9 7.18 -3.17 1.88
CA PHE A 9 7.41 -2.42 3.11
C PHE A 9 7.52 -3.33 4.33
N LEU A 10 6.62 -4.32 4.46
CA LEU A 10 6.66 -5.27 5.59
C LEU A 10 7.92 -6.15 5.54
N GLY A 11 8.33 -6.60 4.35
CA GLY A 11 9.56 -7.36 4.15
C GLY A 11 10.82 -6.54 4.50
N ALA A 12 10.90 -5.29 4.05
CA ALA A 12 12.00 -4.40 4.40
C ALA A 12 12.08 -4.14 5.92
N GLN A 13 10.93 -3.91 6.57
CA GLN A 13 10.87 -3.76 8.03
C GLN A 13 11.30 -5.04 8.77
N PHE A 14 10.83 -6.20 8.30
CA PHE A 14 11.23 -7.51 8.84
C PHE A 14 12.74 -7.70 8.81
N PHE A 15 13.38 -7.54 7.65
CA PHE A 15 14.83 -7.73 7.53
C PHE A 15 15.63 -6.68 8.31
N ALA A 16 15.18 -5.41 8.34
CA ALA A 16 15.88 -4.36 9.08
C ALA A 16 15.92 -4.66 10.59
N VAL A 17 14.81 -5.11 11.16
CA VAL A 17 14.73 -5.50 12.57
C VAL A 17 15.50 -6.78 12.84
N ALA A 18 15.41 -7.78 11.96
CA ALA A 18 16.16 -9.03 12.11
C ALA A 18 17.68 -8.78 12.13
N ILE A 19 18.20 -7.97 11.19
CA ILE A 19 19.62 -7.53 11.17
C ILE A 19 19.99 -6.83 12.46
N THR A 20 19.13 -5.91 12.94
CA THR A 20 19.41 -5.11 14.14
C THR A 20 19.52 -5.99 15.38
N ILE A 21 18.53 -6.88 15.58
CA ILE A 21 18.52 -7.84 16.70
C ILE A 21 19.72 -8.76 16.60
N PHE A 22 19.98 -9.31 15.41
CA PHE A 22 21.13 -10.20 15.17
C PHE A 22 22.45 -9.50 15.49
N GLY A 23 22.70 -8.32 14.91
CA GLY A 23 23.95 -7.59 15.09
C GLY A 23 24.19 -7.18 16.54
N PHE A 24 23.15 -6.69 17.22
CA PHE A 24 23.24 -6.37 18.65
C PHE A 24 23.48 -7.63 19.50
N ALA A 25 22.71 -8.70 19.28
CA ALA A 25 22.84 -9.91 20.08
C ALA A 25 24.17 -10.64 19.84
N ALA A 26 24.50 -10.95 18.58
CA ALA A 26 25.64 -11.76 18.20
C ALA A 26 26.98 -11.04 18.38
N TYR A 27 27.03 -9.73 18.14
CA TYR A 27 28.30 -9.00 18.04
C TYR A 27 28.53 -7.96 19.14
N ALA A 28 27.52 -7.63 19.94
CA ALA A 28 27.68 -6.74 21.10
C ALA A 28 27.32 -7.43 22.42
N TRP A 29 26.09 -7.93 22.55
CA TRP A 29 25.55 -8.40 23.83
C TRP A 29 26.13 -9.73 24.31
N LEU A 30 26.01 -10.78 23.49
CA LEU A 30 26.50 -12.12 23.83
C LEU A 30 28.03 -12.17 24.03
N PRO A 31 28.86 -11.47 23.24
CA PRO A 31 30.30 -11.42 23.50
C PRO A 31 30.68 -10.77 24.84
N LEU A 32 29.88 -9.82 25.34
CA LEU A 32 30.16 -9.13 26.61
C LEU A 32 29.62 -9.89 27.83
N PHE A 33 28.41 -10.43 27.73
CA PHE A 33 27.67 -10.94 28.90
C PHE A 33 27.42 -12.44 28.87
N GLY A 34 27.82 -13.13 27.80
CA GLY A 34 27.60 -14.56 27.63
C GLY A 34 26.14 -14.93 27.34
N ARG A 35 25.90 -16.24 27.14
CA ARG A 35 24.61 -16.78 26.69
C ARG A 35 23.52 -16.75 27.76
N ASP A 36 23.85 -16.63 29.04
CA ASP A 36 22.85 -16.61 30.12
C ASP A 36 22.17 -15.24 30.28
N SER A 37 22.63 -14.24 29.53
CA SER A 37 22.17 -12.84 29.61
C SER A 37 21.01 -12.48 28.67
N VAL A 38 20.32 -13.46 28.08
CA VAL A 38 19.23 -13.23 27.09
C VAL A 38 18.10 -12.37 27.64
N VAL A 39 17.86 -12.41 28.95
CA VAL A 39 16.83 -11.59 29.60
C VAL A 39 17.03 -10.09 29.33
N GLY A 40 18.28 -9.61 29.32
CA GLY A 40 18.57 -8.19 29.05
C GLY A 40 18.28 -7.80 27.60
N LEU A 41 18.57 -8.68 26.64
CA LEU A 41 18.21 -8.49 25.23
C LEU A 41 16.69 -8.38 25.06
N VAL A 42 15.94 -9.32 25.65
CA VAL A 42 14.47 -9.33 25.59
C VAL A 42 13.89 -8.08 26.26
N ALA A 43 14.43 -7.69 27.41
CA ALA A 43 14.01 -6.48 28.11
C ALA A 43 14.20 -5.22 27.25
N LEU A 44 15.36 -5.07 26.59
CA LEU A 44 15.63 -3.94 25.69
C LEU A 44 14.58 -3.86 24.56
N ILE A 45 14.28 -4.99 23.91
CA ILE A 45 13.31 -5.07 22.82
C ILE A 45 11.91 -4.69 23.33
N LEU A 46 11.48 -5.25 24.46
CA LEU A 46 10.17 -4.96 25.04
C LEU A 46 10.03 -3.50 25.46
N ILE A 47 11.08 -2.91 26.04
CA ILE A 47 11.11 -1.48 26.40
C ILE A 47 10.98 -0.62 25.14
N ALA A 48 11.77 -0.88 24.10
CA ALA A 48 11.71 -0.14 22.84
C ALA A 48 10.30 -0.22 22.19
N CYS A 49 9.71 -1.42 22.16
CA CYS A 49 8.34 -1.61 21.66
C CYS A 49 7.31 -0.86 22.51
N SER A 50 7.46 -0.87 23.83
CA SER A 50 6.56 -0.17 24.75
C SER A 50 6.62 1.34 24.55
N ILE A 51 7.83 1.91 24.39
CA ILE A 51 8.03 3.32 24.06
C ILE A 51 7.34 3.66 22.74
N ALA A 52 7.54 2.87 21.70
CA ALA A 52 6.89 3.08 20.39
C ALA A 52 5.37 2.98 20.43
N HIS A 53 4.83 2.14 21.34
CA HIS A 53 3.40 1.96 21.50
C HIS A 53 2.76 3.13 22.23
N ALA A 54 3.43 3.66 23.26
CA ALA A 54 2.90 4.69 24.15
C ALA A 54 3.16 6.12 23.64
N VAL A 55 4.25 6.34 22.92
CA VAL A 55 4.72 7.68 22.55
C VAL A 55 4.35 8.01 21.09
N PRO A 56 3.74 9.17 20.81
CA PRO A 56 3.46 9.58 19.44
C PRO A 56 4.75 9.91 18.68
N LEU A 57 4.69 9.92 17.34
CA LEU A 57 5.85 10.18 16.47
C LEU A 57 6.63 11.46 16.82
N ARG A 58 5.94 12.53 17.24
CA ARG A 58 6.57 13.79 17.69
C ARG A 58 7.37 13.62 18.97
N GLY A 59 6.90 12.79 19.90
CA GLY A 59 7.61 12.46 21.12
C GLY A 59 8.84 11.59 20.84
N LEU A 60 8.70 10.60 19.94
CA LEU A 60 9.83 9.78 19.49
C LEU A 60 10.96 10.63 18.89
N ARG A 61 10.62 11.66 18.11
CA ARG A 61 11.63 12.62 17.59
C ARG A 61 12.46 13.26 18.70
N THR A 62 11.83 13.68 19.80
CA THR A 62 12.53 14.29 20.94
C THR A 62 13.39 13.25 21.66
N ILE A 63 12.83 12.05 21.90
CA ILE A 63 13.56 10.95 22.52
C ILE A 63 14.81 10.59 21.71
N HIS A 64 14.69 10.47 20.38
CA HIS A 64 15.82 10.18 19.49
C HIS A 64 16.84 11.30 19.47
N GLY A 65 16.43 12.57 19.56
CA GLY A 65 17.35 13.69 19.70
C GLY A 65 18.20 13.60 20.96
N VAL A 66 17.59 13.29 22.10
CA VAL A 66 18.31 13.07 23.37
C VAL A 66 19.19 11.82 23.29
N ALA A 67 18.66 10.73 22.75
CA ALA A 67 19.40 9.48 22.59
C ALA A 67 20.63 9.65 21.68
N LEU A 68 20.54 10.48 20.64
CA LEU A 68 21.69 10.80 19.79
C LEU A 68 22.80 11.50 20.57
N VAL A 69 22.47 12.50 21.41
CA VAL A 69 23.47 13.19 22.25
C VAL A 69 24.12 12.23 23.23
N LEU A 70 23.33 11.39 23.90
CA LEU A 70 23.85 10.38 24.83
C LEU A 70 24.72 9.35 24.11
N GLY A 71 24.29 8.86 22.95
CA GLY A 71 25.03 7.91 22.13
C GLY A 71 26.37 8.47 21.64
N LEU A 72 26.39 9.71 21.14
CA LEU A 72 27.63 10.39 20.72
C LEU A 72 28.59 10.60 21.89
N SER A 73 28.05 10.95 23.07
CA SER A 73 28.84 11.09 24.30
C SER A 73 29.47 9.76 24.72
N ALA A 74 28.70 8.67 24.64
CA ALA A 74 29.18 7.31 24.90
C ALA A 74 30.27 6.90 23.89
N CYS A 75 30.12 7.19 22.61
CA CYS A 75 31.16 6.94 21.62
C CYS A 75 32.43 7.77 21.86
N ALA A 76 32.30 9.02 22.30
CA ALA A 76 33.46 9.83 22.63
C ALA A 76 34.24 9.24 23.81
N LEU A 77 33.54 8.81 24.87
CA LEU A 77 34.13 8.09 26.00
C LEU A 77 34.81 6.79 25.54
N LEU A 78 34.14 6.01 24.69
CA LEU A 78 34.72 4.80 24.10
C LEU A 78 36.01 5.06 23.35
N LEU A 79 36.08 6.10 22.52
CA LEU A 79 37.30 6.43 21.77
C LEU A 79 38.46 6.82 22.70
N VAL A 80 38.18 7.36 23.88
CA VAL A 80 39.19 7.66 24.89
C VAL A 80 39.64 6.38 25.59
N ASP A 81 38.69 5.58 26.07
CA ASP A 81 38.95 4.42 26.92
C ASP A 81 39.44 3.18 26.14
N LEU A 82 39.10 3.06 24.85
CA LEU A 82 39.58 1.95 24.02
C LEU A 82 41.09 2.10 23.74
N PRO A 83 41.87 1.02 23.88
CA PRO A 83 43.30 1.01 23.60
C PRO A 83 43.61 1.37 22.15
N ARG A 84 44.79 1.93 21.88
CA ARG A 84 45.27 2.16 20.51
C ARG A 84 45.83 0.84 19.98
N HIS A 85 45.15 0.17 19.06
CA HIS A 85 45.77 -0.94 18.33
C HIS A 85 46.70 -0.40 17.24
N PRO A 86 48.00 -0.78 17.21
CA PRO A 86 49.00 -0.21 16.28
C PRO A 86 48.60 -0.37 14.81
N ASP A 87 48.09 -1.54 14.45
CA ASP A 87 47.65 -1.85 13.09
C ASP A 87 46.16 -1.58 12.83
N GLY A 88 45.48 -0.86 13.74
CA GLY A 88 44.05 -0.62 13.65
C GLY A 88 43.59 0.14 12.40
N TRP A 89 44.50 0.91 11.81
CA TRP A 89 44.28 1.66 10.57
C TRP A 89 44.75 0.92 9.32
N THR A 90 45.35 -0.27 9.48
CA THR A 90 45.77 -1.07 8.34
C THR A 90 44.52 -1.64 7.69
N VAL A 91 44.25 -1.21 6.46
CA VAL A 91 43.16 -1.77 5.67
C VAL A 91 43.68 -3.08 5.08
N PRO A 92 43.05 -4.24 5.33
CA PRO A 92 43.41 -5.47 4.66
C PRO A 92 43.37 -5.26 3.14
N ALA A 93 44.20 -5.99 2.40
CA ALA A 93 44.14 -5.95 0.94
C ALA A 93 42.71 -6.23 0.46
N PHE A 94 42.17 -5.34 -0.36
CA PHE A 94 40.84 -5.51 -0.92
C PHE A 94 40.83 -6.74 -1.84
N ASP A 95 40.01 -7.73 -1.48
CA ASP A 95 39.84 -8.96 -2.23
C ASP A 95 38.68 -8.84 -3.23
N GLU A 96 38.45 -9.90 -4.01
CA GLU A 96 37.34 -9.95 -4.96
C GLU A 96 35.97 -9.76 -4.30
N ARG A 97 35.81 -10.17 -3.02
CA ARG A 97 34.55 -9.94 -2.28
C ARG A 97 34.35 -8.46 -2.00
N PHE A 98 35.39 -7.76 -1.56
CA PHE A 98 35.31 -6.33 -1.30
C PHE A 98 34.83 -5.56 -2.54
N TYR A 99 35.50 -5.77 -3.69
CA TYR A 99 35.12 -5.09 -4.93
C TYR A 99 33.74 -5.53 -5.43
N GLY A 100 33.42 -6.83 -5.31
CA GLY A 100 32.12 -7.37 -5.68
C GLY A 100 30.96 -6.78 -4.89
N LEU A 101 31.16 -6.43 -3.62
CA LEU A 101 30.14 -5.86 -2.74
C LEU A 101 29.87 -4.37 -2.97
N VAL A 102 30.69 -3.67 -3.78
CA VAL A 102 30.49 -2.24 -4.07
C VAL A 102 29.14 -1.99 -4.75
N VAL A 103 28.83 -2.73 -5.83
CA VAL A 103 27.56 -2.54 -6.57
C VAL A 103 26.32 -2.88 -5.71
N PRO A 104 26.27 -4.04 -5.02
CA PRO A 104 25.22 -4.32 -4.02
C PRO A 104 25.04 -3.20 -3.00
N SER A 105 26.14 -2.65 -2.46
CA SER A 105 26.10 -1.57 -1.47
C SER A 105 25.51 -0.28 -2.05
N LEU A 106 25.91 0.10 -3.26
CA LEU A 106 25.36 1.28 -3.95
C LEU A 106 23.86 1.12 -4.23
N VAL A 107 23.44 -0.04 -4.72
CA VAL A 107 22.02 -0.34 -4.96
C VAL A 107 21.23 -0.29 -3.65
N GLY A 108 21.77 -0.86 -2.58
CA GLY A 108 21.19 -0.78 -1.24
C GLY A 108 21.05 0.66 -0.74
N PHE A 109 22.06 1.52 -0.90
CA PHE A 109 21.98 2.93 -0.50
C PHE A 109 21.00 3.75 -1.34
N LEU A 110 20.89 3.45 -2.63
CA LEU A 110 20.00 4.17 -3.55
C LEU A 110 18.52 3.78 -3.35
N LEU A 111 18.23 2.49 -3.16
CA LEU A 111 16.87 1.96 -3.12
C LEU A 111 16.37 1.70 -1.69
N GLY A 112 17.25 1.40 -0.75
CA GLY A 112 16.93 1.11 0.66
C GLY A 112 16.01 2.14 1.31
N PRO A 113 16.32 3.45 1.26
CA PRO A 113 15.50 4.50 1.87
C PRO A 113 14.06 4.55 1.35
N TRP A 114 13.81 4.08 0.12
CA TRP A 114 12.47 4.06 -0.47
C TRP A 114 11.61 2.91 0.06
N MET A 115 12.23 1.83 0.52
CA MET A 115 11.54 0.69 1.12
C MET A 115 11.29 0.86 2.62
N ASP A 116 11.92 1.85 3.25
CA ASP A 116 11.72 2.11 4.66
C ASP A 116 10.43 2.93 4.88
N ILE A 117 9.41 2.27 5.41
CA ILE A 117 8.13 2.92 5.71
C ILE A 117 8.26 4.04 6.76
N GLN A 118 9.30 4.00 7.59
CA GLN A 118 9.58 5.06 8.55
C GLN A 118 9.94 6.37 7.83
N HIS A 119 10.68 6.31 6.71
CA HIS A 119 11.01 7.48 5.90
C HIS A 119 9.75 8.12 5.31
N TRP A 120 8.83 7.30 4.80
CA TRP A 120 7.56 7.77 4.27
C TRP A 120 6.70 8.44 5.35
N GLN A 121 6.53 7.78 6.50
CA GLN A 121 5.76 8.31 7.62
C GLN A 121 6.31 9.67 8.10
N ARG A 122 7.65 9.77 8.24
CA ARG A 122 8.35 11.01 8.63
C ARG A 122 8.21 12.09 7.57
N ALA A 123 8.32 11.77 6.28
CA ALA A 123 8.15 12.73 5.20
C ALA A 123 6.74 13.35 5.18
N LEU A 124 5.70 12.57 5.47
CA LEU A 124 4.34 13.11 5.64
C LEU A 124 4.26 14.09 6.82
N GLU A 125 4.82 13.74 7.98
CA GLU A 125 4.78 14.61 9.17
C GLU A 125 5.59 15.90 8.99
N ILE A 126 6.75 15.81 8.33
CA ILE A 126 7.57 16.98 7.99
C ILE A 126 6.77 17.93 7.10
N ARG A 127 6.09 17.43 6.06
CA ARG A 127 5.24 18.28 5.22
C ARG A 127 4.05 18.88 5.97
N ARG A 128 3.41 18.10 6.85
CA ARG A 128 2.29 18.60 7.69
C ARG A 128 2.71 19.70 8.65
N SER A 129 3.96 19.68 9.12
CA SER A 129 4.52 20.70 10.01
C SER A 129 5.16 21.87 9.27
N GLY A 130 5.04 21.94 7.93
CA GLY A 130 5.61 23.02 7.11
C GLY A 130 7.12 22.91 6.89
N GLY A 131 7.74 21.78 7.25
CA GLY A 131 9.17 21.53 7.07
C GLY A 131 9.55 21.04 5.67
N SER A 132 10.85 21.05 5.38
CA SER A 132 11.40 20.57 4.10
C SER A 132 11.90 19.13 4.20
N VAL A 133 11.27 18.22 3.45
CA VAL A 133 11.68 16.81 3.34
C VAL A 133 13.09 16.70 2.76
N ARG A 134 13.45 17.57 1.80
CA ARG A 134 14.79 17.58 1.19
C ARG A 134 15.87 17.90 2.20
N VAL A 135 15.67 18.96 3.01
CA VAL A 135 16.63 19.34 4.05
C VAL A 135 16.76 18.22 5.08
N ALA A 136 15.64 17.67 5.55
CA ALA A 136 15.66 16.57 6.51
C ALA A 136 16.40 15.33 5.96
N TYR A 137 16.21 15.00 4.68
CA TYR A 137 16.90 13.87 4.04
C TYR A 137 18.41 14.10 3.96
N VAL A 138 18.85 15.29 3.51
CA VAL A 138 20.29 15.63 3.43
C VAL A 138 20.92 15.64 4.82
N THR A 139 20.29 16.29 5.80
CA THR A 139 20.79 16.30 7.18
C THR A 139 20.85 14.88 7.76
N GLY A 140 19.82 14.06 7.54
CA GLY A 140 19.80 12.67 7.94
C GLY A 140 20.91 11.84 7.30
N ALA A 141 21.19 12.05 6.00
CA ALA A 141 22.27 11.36 5.29
C ALA A 141 23.66 11.75 5.83
N VAL A 142 23.88 13.03 6.14
CA VAL A 142 25.14 13.50 6.78
C VAL A 142 25.30 12.89 8.17
N LEU A 143 24.24 12.90 8.99
CA LEU A 143 24.26 12.27 10.31
C LEU A 143 24.55 10.77 10.20
N PHE A 144 23.88 10.06 9.31
CA PHE A 144 24.08 8.63 9.08
C PHE A 144 25.51 8.31 8.65
N LEU A 145 26.08 9.07 7.70
CA LEU A 145 27.48 8.93 7.32
C LEU A 145 28.41 9.17 8.51
N GLY A 146 28.15 10.20 9.32
CA GLY A 146 28.90 10.48 10.54
C GLY A 146 28.89 9.32 11.55
N LEU A 147 27.73 8.68 11.75
CA LEU A 147 27.61 7.51 12.62
C LEU A 147 28.34 6.28 12.06
N LEU A 148 28.33 6.07 10.74
CA LEU A 148 29.12 5.02 10.10
C LEU A 148 30.62 5.27 10.27
N THR A 149 31.09 6.50 10.06
CA THR A 149 32.48 6.88 10.30
C THR A 149 32.86 6.68 11.76
N LEU A 150 31.99 7.03 12.70
CA LEU A 150 32.23 6.82 14.13
C LEU A 150 32.39 5.33 14.49
N ASN A 151 31.53 4.46 13.95
CA ASN A 151 31.67 3.01 14.11
C ASN A 151 32.98 2.49 13.48
N ALA A 152 33.37 3.00 12.31
CA ALA A 152 34.64 2.64 11.67
C ALA A 152 35.85 3.09 12.51
N LEU A 153 35.79 4.27 13.12
CA LEU A 153 36.83 4.76 14.03
C LEU A 153 36.94 3.89 15.29
N LEU A 154 35.82 3.49 15.88
CA LEU A 154 35.80 2.57 17.02
C LEU A 154 36.37 1.19 16.66
N ALA A 155 36.02 0.65 15.49
CA ALA A 155 36.58 -0.59 14.98
C ALA A 155 38.09 -0.48 14.73
N ALA A 156 38.54 0.60 14.09
CA ALA A 156 39.96 0.88 13.89
C ALA A 156 40.70 1.01 15.23
N ARG A 157 40.09 1.68 16.22
CA ARG A 157 40.64 1.79 17.58
C ARG A 157 40.86 0.40 18.20
N ALA A 158 39.85 -0.47 18.11
CA ALA A 158 39.85 -1.82 18.66
C ALA A 158 40.76 -2.81 17.93
N GLY A 159 41.09 -2.54 16.67
CA GLY A 159 41.74 -3.50 15.76
C GLY A 159 40.77 -4.56 15.24
N LEU A 160 41.26 -5.55 14.50
CA LEU A 160 40.43 -6.59 13.86
C LEU A 160 39.90 -7.67 14.84
N GLY A 161 40.43 -7.72 16.07
CA GLY A 161 40.08 -8.76 17.05
C GLY A 161 40.46 -10.17 16.59
N VAL A 162 39.90 -11.17 17.26
CA VAL A 162 39.92 -12.57 16.82
C VAL A 162 38.79 -12.77 15.82
N PRO A 163 39.08 -13.20 14.57
CA PRO A 163 38.05 -13.38 13.56
C PRO A 163 36.97 -14.38 14.01
N VAL A 164 35.71 -14.00 13.86
CA VAL A 164 34.55 -14.87 14.06
C VAL A 164 34.31 -15.60 12.74
N VAL A 165 34.59 -16.90 12.72
CA VAL A 165 34.36 -17.75 11.55
C VAL A 165 32.89 -18.16 11.51
N SER A 166 32.18 -17.72 10.49
CA SER A 166 30.77 -18.08 10.28
C SER A 166 30.65 -19.47 9.64
N SER A 167 29.44 -20.01 9.54
CA SER A 167 29.16 -21.35 8.97
C SER A 167 29.59 -21.51 7.51
N ASP A 168 29.77 -20.39 6.79
CA ASP A 168 30.29 -20.31 5.44
C ASP A 168 31.83 -20.44 5.36
N GLY A 169 32.50 -20.55 6.51
CA GLY A 169 33.96 -20.63 6.62
C GLY A 169 34.66 -19.28 6.48
N LEU A 170 33.93 -18.16 6.39
CA LEU A 170 34.51 -16.85 6.18
C LEU A 170 34.76 -16.13 7.52
N PRO A 171 35.96 -15.57 7.71
CA PRO A 171 36.29 -14.81 8.91
C PRO A 171 35.65 -13.42 8.87
N GLY A 172 34.99 -13.02 9.96
CA GLY A 172 34.44 -11.68 10.17
C GLY A 172 34.99 -11.00 11.41
N ALA A 173 35.17 -9.68 11.36
CA ALA A 173 35.64 -8.86 12.48
C ALA A 173 34.50 -8.12 13.22
N TYR A 174 33.24 -8.58 13.06
CA TYR A 174 32.06 -7.83 13.51
C TYR A 174 32.02 -7.58 15.04
N ALA A 175 32.61 -8.47 15.84
CA ALA A 175 32.64 -8.39 17.30
C ALA A 175 33.92 -7.73 17.85
N ALA A 176 34.77 -7.14 17.01
CA ALA A 176 36.11 -6.71 17.40
C ALA A 176 36.13 -5.71 18.57
N VAL A 177 35.19 -4.75 18.59
CA VAL A 177 35.07 -3.77 19.69
C VAL A 177 34.68 -4.46 21.01
N ALA A 178 33.70 -5.37 20.97
CA ALA A 178 33.28 -6.12 22.15
C ALA A 178 34.41 -7.02 22.68
N GLN A 179 35.17 -7.67 21.78
CA GLN A 179 36.34 -8.47 22.13
C GLN A 179 37.48 -7.62 22.72
N ALA A 180 37.71 -6.41 22.21
CA ALA A 180 38.70 -5.50 22.78
C ALA A 180 38.34 -5.10 24.22
N ILE A 181 37.06 -4.78 24.48
CA ILE A 181 36.55 -4.47 25.82
C ILE A 181 36.70 -5.67 26.77
N GLY A 182 36.35 -6.88 26.31
CA GLY A 182 36.44 -8.10 27.12
C GLY A 182 37.86 -8.50 27.52
N ARG A 183 38.88 -8.11 26.73
CA ARG A 183 40.29 -8.40 27.03
C ARG A 183 40.88 -7.51 28.12
N GLU A 184 40.46 -6.25 28.17
CA GLU A 184 41.09 -5.25 29.05
C GLU A 184 40.23 -4.82 30.24
N SER A 185 38.95 -5.25 30.29
CA SER A 185 38.04 -5.09 31.45
C SER A 185 37.88 -3.66 31.98
N VAL A 186 37.87 -2.65 31.09
CA VAL A 186 37.65 -1.25 31.47
C VAL A 186 36.15 -1.01 31.65
N ALA A 187 35.69 -0.88 32.90
CA ALA A 187 34.26 -0.72 33.23
C ALA A 187 33.59 0.48 32.51
N GLY A 188 34.33 1.59 32.34
CA GLY A 188 33.87 2.77 31.59
C GLY A 188 33.58 2.46 30.11
N ALA A 189 34.50 1.75 29.44
CA ALA A 189 34.33 1.32 28.06
C ALA A 189 33.16 0.34 27.90
N THR A 190 32.99 -0.61 28.81
CA THR A 190 31.83 -1.52 28.77
C THR A 190 30.51 -0.77 28.84
N ALA A 191 30.37 0.13 29.83
CA ALA A 191 29.15 0.91 29.99
C ALA A 191 28.85 1.78 28.76
N ALA A 192 29.87 2.46 28.23
CA ALA A 192 29.72 3.32 27.07
C ALA A 192 29.36 2.53 25.79
N PHE A 193 29.94 1.35 25.58
CA PHE A 193 29.59 0.48 24.44
C PHE A 193 28.17 -0.05 24.53
N VAL A 194 27.75 -0.46 25.72
CA VAL A 194 26.37 -0.89 25.96
C VAL A 194 25.39 0.25 25.71
N VAL A 195 25.67 1.46 26.21
CA VAL A 195 24.81 2.63 25.96
C VAL A 195 24.69 2.92 24.47
N TRP A 196 25.82 2.97 23.74
CA TRP A 196 25.83 3.23 22.31
C TRP A 196 25.02 2.18 21.52
N THR A 197 25.32 0.90 21.74
CA THR A 197 24.71 -0.20 20.98
C THR A 197 23.24 -0.42 21.36
N ALA A 198 22.87 -0.25 22.63
CA ALA A 198 21.49 -0.34 23.08
C ALA A 198 20.65 0.82 22.54
N ILE A 199 21.19 2.05 22.49
CA ILE A 199 20.51 3.18 21.84
C ILE A 199 20.28 2.89 20.37
N ALA A 200 21.32 2.51 19.61
CA ALA A 200 21.19 2.22 18.19
C ALA A 200 20.16 1.13 17.89
N ALA A 201 20.13 0.05 18.69
CA ALA A 201 19.14 -1.01 18.58
C ALA A 201 17.74 -0.52 18.95
N ALA A 202 17.57 0.14 20.10
CA ALA A 202 16.28 0.60 20.60
C ALA A 202 15.61 1.60 19.65
N THR A 203 16.35 2.58 19.12
CA THR A 203 15.82 3.58 18.17
C THR A 203 15.44 2.99 16.83
N THR A 204 16.00 1.83 16.47
CA THR A 204 15.60 1.12 15.26
C THR A 204 14.33 0.31 15.51
N ILE A 205 14.27 -0.40 16.63
CA ILE A 205 13.11 -1.23 17.02
C ILE A 205 11.87 -0.37 17.29
N ASP A 206 12.02 0.75 17.99
CA ASP A 206 10.89 1.63 18.31
C ASP A 206 10.30 2.28 17.04
N SER A 207 11.16 2.70 16.10
CA SER A 207 10.76 3.31 14.84
C SER A 207 10.08 2.30 13.94
N PHE A 208 10.63 1.08 13.87
CA PHE A 208 10.00 -0.04 13.19
C PHE A 208 8.60 -0.27 13.73
N TYR A 209 8.45 -0.37 15.05
CA TYR A 209 7.17 -0.70 15.67
C TYR A 209 6.14 0.40 15.36
N ASN A 210 6.53 1.67 15.51
CA ASN A 210 5.66 2.80 15.22
C ASN A 210 5.21 2.84 13.75
N ALA A 211 6.14 2.71 12.81
CA ALA A 211 5.86 2.85 11.39
C ALA A 211 5.11 1.64 10.81
N THR A 212 5.43 0.43 11.30
CA THR A 212 4.71 -0.80 10.93
C THR A 212 3.27 -0.78 11.45
N ARG A 213 3.05 -0.27 12.68
CA ARG A 213 1.69 -0.09 13.21
C ARG A 213 0.91 0.91 12.36
N TRP A 214 1.55 2.01 11.98
CA TRP A 214 0.93 3.02 11.11
C TRP A 214 0.55 2.45 9.74
N LEU A 215 1.42 1.66 9.11
CA LEU A 215 1.10 0.98 7.85
C LEU A 215 -0.01 -0.06 8.04
N GLY A 216 0.15 -0.96 9.01
CA GLY A 216 -0.77 -2.07 9.29
C GLY A 216 -2.17 -1.56 9.57
N THR A 217 -2.33 -0.58 10.45
CA THR A 217 -3.64 0.03 10.75
C THR A 217 -4.28 0.63 9.49
N SER A 218 -3.50 1.30 8.65
CA SER A 218 -4.00 1.86 7.40
C SER A 218 -4.45 0.79 6.39
N VAL A 219 -3.70 -0.31 6.27
CA VAL A 219 -4.00 -1.43 5.36
C VAL A 219 -5.24 -2.18 5.86
N THR A 220 -5.28 -2.52 7.15
CA THR A 220 -6.41 -3.22 7.77
C THR A 220 -7.69 -2.39 7.68
N ALA A 221 -7.64 -1.07 7.93
CA ALA A 221 -8.82 -0.21 7.85
C ALA A 221 -9.44 -0.09 6.44
N ARG A 222 -8.66 -0.38 5.39
CA ARG A 222 -9.13 -0.38 3.99
C ARG A 222 -9.44 -1.78 3.46
N SER A 223 -9.20 -2.81 4.26
CA SER A 223 -9.37 -4.19 3.84
C SER A 223 -10.82 -4.62 3.99
N ASN A 224 -11.37 -5.20 2.92
CA ASN A 224 -12.69 -5.84 2.93
C ASN A 224 -12.58 -7.36 3.14
N SER A 225 -11.46 -7.84 3.69
CA SER A 225 -11.25 -9.28 3.89
C SER A 225 -12.26 -9.85 4.89
N PRO A 226 -13.01 -10.91 4.53
CA PRO A 226 -13.90 -11.61 5.46
C PRO A 226 -13.19 -12.13 6.71
N LEU A 227 -11.88 -12.37 6.64
CA LEU A 227 -11.07 -12.85 7.77
C LEU A 227 -11.00 -11.83 8.92
N LEU A 228 -11.17 -10.53 8.63
CA LEU A 228 -11.22 -9.48 9.66
C LEU A 228 -12.49 -9.53 10.52
N ALA A 229 -13.51 -10.32 10.13
CA ALA A 229 -14.67 -10.58 10.97
C ALA A 229 -14.35 -11.54 12.14
N PHE A 230 -13.32 -12.37 12.00
CA PHE A 230 -12.96 -13.40 12.98
C PHE A 230 -11.78 -13.03 13.88
N VAL A 231 -11.00 -12.01 13.50
CA VAL A 231 -9.80 -11.60 14.23
C VAL A 231 -9.83 -10.09 14.48
N PRO A 232 -9.60 -9.62 15.72
CA PRO A 232 -9.59 -8.19 16.02
C PRO A 232 -8.60 -7.42 15.13
N ALA A 233 -9.06 -6.33 14.50
CA ALA A 233 -8.25 -5.53 13.59
C ALA A 233 -6.96 -4.99 14.24
N GLY A 234 -6.99 -4.68 15.54
CA GLY A 234 -5.82 -4.27 16.31
C GLY A 234 -4.76 -5.37 16.44
N LEU A 235 -5.18 -6.64 16.51
CA LEU A 235 -4.27 -7.79 16.54
C LEU A 235 -3.66 -8.03 15.15
N VAL A 236 -4.46 -7.94 14.08
CA VAL A 236 -4.00 -8.13 12.70
C VAL A 236 -3.00 -7.04 12.28
N SER A 237 -3.25 -5.79 12.67
CA SER A 237 -2.37 -4.65 12.38
C SER A 237 -1.18 -4.52 13.32
N SER A 238 -1.02 -5.44 14.28
CA SER A 238 0.02 -5.37 15.29
C SER A 238 1.41 -5.65 14.71
N PRO A 239 2.43 -4.81 14.98
CA PRO A 239 3.82 -5.08 14.59
C PRO A 239 4.43 -6.32 15.25
N VAL A 240 3.81 -6.83 16.32
CA VAL A 240 4.33 -7.96 17.11
C VAL A 240 4.55 -9.21 16.27
N TRP A 241 3.75 -9.43 15.22
CA TRP A 241 3.92 -10.57 14.32
C TRP A 241 5.23 -10.50 13.54
N ILE A 242 5.55 -9.31 13.00
CA ILE A 242 6.79 -9.09 12.26
C ILE A 242 7.98 -9.10 13.22
N LEU A 243 7.83 -8.53 14.41
CA LEU A 243 8.85 -8.59 15.46
C LEU A 243 9.16 -10.04 15.87
N GLY A 244 8.13 -10.85 16.10
CA GLY A 244 8.27 -12.26 16.46
C GLY A 244 8.95 -13.07 15.37
N ALA A 245 8.57 -12.85 14.10
CA ALA A 245 9.24 -13.45 12.97
C ALA A 245 10.72 -13.02 12.89
N ALA A 246 11.00 -11.72 13.03
CA ALA A 246 12.37 -11.19 12.99
C ALA A 246 13.24 -11.73 14.13
N LEU A 247 12.68 -11.86 15.34
CA LEU A 247 13.33 -12.48 16.50
C LEU A 247 13.67 -13.95 16.22
N ALA A 248 12.70 -14.72 15.71
CA ALA A 248 12.91 -16.13 15.38
C ALA A 248 13.99 -16.28 14.29
N THR A 249 13.96 -15.44 13.26
CA THR A 249 14.99 -15.44 12.20
C THR A 249 16.36 -15.06 12.72
N ALA A 250 16.47 -14.01 13.55
CA ALA A 250 17.74 -13.62 14.16
C ALA A 250 18.30 -14.73 15.07
N ALA A 251 17.45 -15.33 15.91
CA ALA A 251 17.83 -16.44 16.78
C ALA A 251 18.27 -17.67 15.97
N ALA A 252 17.55 -18.03 14.91
CA ALA A 252 17.90 -19.12 14.02
C ALA A 252 19.23 -18.87 13.29
N ALA A 253 19.47 -17.65 12.83
CA ALA A 253 20.73 -17.26 12.20
C ALA A 253 21.91 -17.33 13.18
N ILE A 254 21.72 -16.89 14.43
CA ILE A 254 22.75 -17.02 15.48
C ILE A 254 23.02 -18.49 15.79
N TRP A 255 21.97 -19.29 15.94
CA TRP A 255 22.08 -20.72 16.22
C TRP A 255 22.80 -21.47 15.09
N ALA A 256 22.51 -21.11 13.84
CA ALA A 256 23.17 -21.65 12.65
C ALA A 256 24.55 -21.04 12.36
N ASN A 257 25.03 -20.11 13.21
CA ASN A 257 26.30 -19.39 13.03
C ASN A 257 26.42 -18.70 11.66
N LEU A 258 25.34 -18.12 11.15
CA LEU A 258 25.34 -17.41 9.87
C LEU A 258 26.06 -16.05 10.00
N SER A 259 26.70 -15.62 8.92
CA SER A 259 27.20 -14.25 8.77
C SER A 259 26.04 -13.25 8.69
N LEU A 260 26.22 -12.04 9.25
CA LEU A 260 25.24 -10.95 9.12
C LEU A 260 24.90 -10.64 7.65
N LEU A 261 25.83 -10.91 6.73
CA LEU A 261 25.62 -10.67 5.31
C LEU A 261 24.35 -11.36 4.76
N TYR A 262 24.00 -12.54 5.26
CA TYR A 262 22.80 -13.26 4.80
C TYR A 262 21.50 -12.54 5.15
N LEU A 263 21.49 -11.75 6.22
CA LEU A 263 20.36 -10.91 6.59
C LEU A 263 20.35 -9.59 5.83
N MET A 264 21.52 -9.09 5.40
CA MET A 264 21.66 -7.86 4.59
C MET A 264 21.39 -8.08 3.09
N MET A 265 21.77 -9.24 2.57
CA MET A 265 21.65 -9.60 1.15
C MET A 265 20.28 -9.27 0.54
N PRO A 266 19.12 -9.59 1.19
CA PRO A 266 17.80 -9.30 0.62
C PRO A 266 17.59 -7.85 0.16
N PHE A 267 18.22 -6.87 0.81
CA PHE A 267 18.14 -5.46 0.41
C PHE A 267 18.85 -5.15 -0.91
N ALA A 268 19.86 -5.93 -1.26
CA ALA A 268 20.62 -5.82 -2.50
C ALA A 268 20.19 -6.83 -3.57
N THR A 269 19.23 -7.72 -3.29
CA THR A 269 18.75 -8.73 -4.24
C THR A 269 17.24 -8.84 -4.22
N LEU A 270 16.68 -9.58 -3.26
CA LEU A 270 15.27 -9.98 -3.19
C LEU A 270 14.30 -8.82 -3.33
N LEU A 271 14.63 -7.67 -2.73
CA LEU A 271 13.73 -6.51 -2.67
C LEU A 271 14.00 -5.48 -3.78
N VAL A 272 15.08 -5.62 -4.55
CA VAL A 272 15.57 -4.59 -5.48
C VAL A 272 14.56 -4.26 -6.58
N GLY A 273 14.00 -5.27 -7.24
CA GLY A 273 13.05 -5.05 -8.34
C GLY A 273 11.78 -4.33 -7.87
N ALA A 274 11.24 -4.74 -6.73
CA ALA A 274 10.07 -4.10 -6.13
C ALA A 274 10.37 -2.65 -5.69
N ALA A 275 11.55 -2.40 -5.11
CA ALA A 275 12.00 -1.07 -4.74
C ALA A 275 12.17 -0.16 -5.96
N ALA A 276 12.78 -0.66 -7.03
CA ALA A 276 12.94 0.08 -8.27
C ALA A 276 11.59 0.37 -8.95
N CYS A 277 10.64 -0.57 -8.93
CA CYS A 277 9.26 -0.32 -9.36
C CYS A 277 8.61 0.82 -8.57
N LEU A 278 8.76 0.82 -7.24
CA LEU A 278 8.24 1.87 -6.37
C LEU A 278 8.85 3.24 -6.73
N VAL A 279 10.17 3.32 -6.88
CA VAL A 279 10.86 4.55 -7.32
C VAL A 279 10.31 5.01 -8.66
N CYS A 280 10.22 4.10 -9.64
CA CYS A 280 9.75 4.46 -10.97
C CYS A 280 8.31 5.00 -10.95
N GLU A 281 7.43 4.38 -10.18
CA GLU A 281 6.06 4.85 -10.01
C GLU A 281 6.02 6.24 -9.38
N THR A 282 6.87 6.52 -8.38
CA THR A 282 6.95 7.84 -7.74
C THR A 282 7.47 8.92 -8.69
N LEU A 283 8.25 8.54 -9.71
CA LEU A 283 8.75 9.41 -10.76
C LEU A 283 7.78 9.56 -11.96
N GLY A 284 6.61 8.93 -11.89
CA GLY A 284 5.54 9.08 -12.90
C GLY A 284 5.44 7.95 -13.92
N ALA A 285 6.17 6.85 -13.77
CA ALA A 285 5.96 5.67 -14.62
C ALA A 285 4.58 5.05 -14.37
N THR A 286 3.98 4.51 -15.43
CA THR A 286 2.77 3.69 -15.30
C THR A 286 3.09 2.42 -14.53
N ARG A 287 2.31 2.11 -13.48
CA ARG A 287 2.55 0.93 -12.64
C ARG A 287 2.44 -0.34 -13.47
N ARG A 288 3.55 -1.10 -13.53
CA ARG A 288 3.62 -2.46 -14.09
C ARG A 288 4.23 -3.45 -13.08
N TYR A 289 4.10 -3.14 -11.80
CA TYR A 289 4.66 -3.94 -10.71
C TYR A 289 3.90 -5.27 -10.53
N ASP A 290 4.61 -6.37 -10.75
CA ASP A 290 4.19 -7.73 -10.42
C ASP A 290 5.03 -8.24 -9.24
N SER A 291 4.40 -8.44 -8.08
CA SER A 291 5.09 -8.84 -6.86
C SER A 291 5.70 -10.24 -6.94
N VAL A 292 5.05 -11.18 -7.63
CA VAL A 292 5.50 -12.58 -7.71
C VAL A 292 6.70 -12.67 -8.63
N LEU A 293 6.62 -12.07 -9.83
CA LEU A 293 7.73 -12.04 -10.76
C LEU A 293 8.97 -11.36 -10.16
N ASN A 294 8.77 -10.24 -9.47
CA ASN A 294 9.87 -9.54 -8.79
C ASN A 294 10.49 -10.41 -7.68
N ALA A 295 9.68 -11.14 -6.91
CA ALA A 295 10.19 -12.06 -5.89
C ALA A 295 10.98 -13.25 -6.50
N MET A 296 10.51 -13.81 -7.61
CA MET A 296 11.21 -14.89 -8.32
C MET A 296 12.57 -14.44 -8.87
N ILE A 297 12.60 -13.28 -9.55
CA ILE A 297 13.85 -12.68 -10.06
C ILE A 297 14.79 -12.35 -8.89
N GLY A 298 14.25 -11.78 -7.81
CA GLY A 298 15.00 -11.47 -6.59
C GLY A 298 15.59 -12.72 -5.92
N ALA A 299 14.87 -13.84 -5.91
CA ALA A 299 15.38 -15.12 -5.41
C ALA A 299 16.53 -15.66 -6.29
N THR A 300 16.44 -15.53 -7.62
CA THR A 300 17.55 -15.84 -8.52
C THR A 300 18.76 -14.96 -8.22
N ALA A 301 18.55 -13.66 -8.01
CA ALA A 301 19.61 -12.73 -7.62
C ALA A 301 20.27 -13.11 -6.27
N CYS A 302 19.50 -13.56 -5.28
CA CYS A 302 20.03 -14.09 -4.02
C CYS A 302 20.96 -15.28 -4.25
N LEU A 303 20.56 -16.26 -5.06
CA LEU A 303 21.37 -17.45 -5.34
C LEU A 303 22.71 -17.05 -5.98
N ILE A 304 22.67 -16.17 -6.98
CA ILE A 304 23.87 -15.66 -7.65
C ILE A 304 24.77 -14.89 -6.68
N PHE A 305 24.18 -14.06 -5.82
CA PHE A 305 24.92 -13.33 -4.79
C PHE A 305 25.63 -14.30 -3.84
N VAL A 306 24.94 -15.31 -3.31
CA VAL A 306 25.53 -16.31 -2.40
C VAL A 306 26.64 -17.08 -3.10
N THR A 307 26.44 -17.52 -4.35
CA THR A 307 27.48 -18.19 -5.13
C THR A 307 28.71 -17.29 -5.29
N GLY A 308 28.51 -16.01 -5.64
CA GLY A 308 29.60 -15.04 -5.77
C GLY A 308 30.31 -14.77 -4.45
N TYR A 309 29.58 -14.71 -3.33
CA TYR A 309 30.14 -14.48 -2.02
C TYR A 309 31.03 -15.63 -1.53
N LEU A 310 30.56 -16.87 -1.72
CA LEU A 310 31.27 -18.08 -1.32
C LEU A 310 32.47 -18.39 -2.24
N ALA A 311 32.30 -18.20 -3.55
CA ALA A 311 33.31 -18.47 -4.58
C ALA A 311 34.20 -17.25 -4.92
N PRO A 312 34.47 -16.39 -3.93
CA PRO A 312 34.79 -14.95 -4.05
C PRO A 312 34.84 -14.39 -5.48
N SER A 313 33.70 -14.33 -6.17
CA SER A 313 33.61 -13.81 -7.53
C SER A 313 33.02 -12.40 -7.53
N TRP A 314 33.86 -11.40 -7.81
CA TRP A 314 33.40 -10.01 -7.87
C TRP A 314 32.30 -9.81 -8.94
N ALA A 315 32.39 -10.53 -10.06
CA ALA A 315 31.44 -10.41 -11.17
C ALA A 315 30.04 -10.92 -10.79
N LEU A 316 29.95 -12.07 -10.10
CA LEU A 316 28.67 -12.61 -9.63
C LEU A 316 28.05 -11.72 -8.55
N LEU A 317 28.86 -11.19 -7.64
CA LEU A 317 28.39 -10.24 -6.63
C LEU A 317 27.88 -8.93 -7.25
N ALA A 318 28.59 -8.40 -8.25
CA ALA A 318 28.22 -7.16 -8.91
C ALA A 318 26.96 -7.30 -9.77
N ILE A 319 26.77 -8.43 -10.46
CA ILE A 319 25.61 -8.63 -11.36
C ILE A 319 24.33 -8.99 -10.61
N ALA A 320 24.41 -9.61 -9.43
CA ALA A 320 23.25 -10.02 -8.64
C ALA A 320 22.20 -8.90 -8.42
N PRO A 321 22.55 -7.69 -7.91
CA PRO A 321 21.57 -6.60 -7.78
C PRO A 321 21.00 -6.14 -9.13
N LEU A 322 21.79 -6.20 -10.20
CA LEU A 322 21.36 -5.80 -11.55
C LEU A 322 20.33 -6.79 -12.12
N ILE A 323 20.46 -8.07 -11.79
CA ILE A 323 19.44 -9.09 -12.07
C ILE A 323 18.16 -8.74 -11.31
N GLY A 324 18.25 -8.34 -10.04
CA GLY A 324 17.10 -7.85 -9.27
C GLY A 324 16.35 -6.71 -9.97
N LEU A 325 17.07 -5.79 -10.63
CA LEU A 325 16.48 -4.67 -11.38
C LEU A 325 15.70 -5.10 -12.63
N ILE A 326 15.87 -6.33 -13.13
CA ILE A 326 15.12 -6.84 -14.30
C ILE A 326 13.61 -6.72 -14.07
N GLY A 327 13.15 -6.97 -12.84
CA GLY A 327 11.73 -6.87 -12.47
C GLY A 327 11.12 -5.46 -12.62
N ALA A 328 11.95 -4.43 -12.74
CA ALA A 328 11.54 -3.03 -12.94
C ALA A 328 11.83 -2.48 -14.35
N LEU A 329 12.48 -3.26 -15.24
CA LEU A 329 12.89 -2.80 -16.57
C LEU A 329 11.78 -2.13 -17.39
N PRO A 330 10.53 -2.65 -17.44
CA PRO A 330 9.46 -2.00 -18.21
C PRO A 330 9.16 -0.57 -17.73
N MET A 331 9.28 -0.31 -16.42
CA MET A 331 9.03 1.00 -15.83
C MET A 331 10.26 1.92 -15.98
N ILE A 332 11.46 1.36 -15.84
CA ILE A 332 12.74 2.08 -16.08
C ILE A 332 12.79 2.56 -17.54
N ALA A 333 12.49 1.68 -18.50
CA ALA A 333 12.45 2.00 -19.92
C ALA A 333 11.48 3.14 -20.22
N GLN A 334 10.30 3.14 -19.59
CA GLN A 334 9.32 4.22 -19.75
C GLN A 334 9.87 5.57 -19.26
N ILE A 335 10.55 5.61 -18.11
CA ILE A 335 11.14 6.84 -17.56
C ILE A 335 12.25 7.38 -18.45
N LEU A 336 13.08 6.48 -18.99
CA LEU A 336 14.17 6.85 -19.89
C LEU A 336 13.70 7.20 -21.31
N GLY A 337 12.39 7.13 -21.58
CA GLY A 337 11.85 7.39 -22.91
C GLY A 337 12.20 6.29 -23.92
N TRP A 338 12.67 5.14 -23.47
CA TRP A 338 12.87 3.96 -24.31
C TRP A 338 11.52 3.41 -24.70
N ARG A 339 11.01 3.86 -25.85
CA ARG A 339 9.85 3.25 -26.48
C ARG A 339 10.24 1.82 -26.87
N ALA A 340 9.78 0.85 -26.10
CA ALA A 340 9.45 -0.43 -26.71
C ALA A 340 8.43 -0.09 -27.80
N THR A 341 8.74 -0.40 -29.06
CA THR A 341 7.71 -0.59 -30.07
C THR A 341 6.64 -1.44 -29.40
N GLN A 342 5.44 -0.88 -29.23
CA GLN A 342 4.31 -1.74 -28.95
C GLN A 342 4.40 -2.84 -30.01
N PRO A 343 4.44 -4.14 -29.65
CA PRO A 343 4.07 -5.14 -30.64
C PRO A 343 2.73 -4.62 -31.14
N ALA A 344 2.71 -4.22 -32.42
CA ALA A 344 1.54 -3.63 -33.03
C ALA A 344 0.39 -4.49 -32.54
N ASP A 345 -0.54 -3.90 -31.77
CA ASP A 345 -1.79 -4.56 -31.46
C ASP A 345 -2.18 -5.16 -32.78
N THR A 346 -2.17 -6.50 -32.85
CA THR A 346 -2.56 -7.23 -34.05
C THR A 346 -3.88 -6.58 -34.39
N LEU A 347 -3.82 -5.76 -35.44
CA LEU A 347 -4.93 -4.97 -35.91
C LEU A 347 -6.00 -6.02 -36.06
N ILE A 348 -6.98 -6.01 -35.16
CA ILE A 348 -8.27 -6.59 -35.49
C ILE A 348 -8.54 -5.94 -36.84
N PRO A 349 -8.56 -6.70 -37.94
CA PRO A 349 -8.71 -6.11 -39.26
C PRO A 349 -9.89 -5.20 -39.14
N ALA A 350 -9.71 -3.92 -39.47
CA ALA A 350 -10.79 -2.97 -39.47
C ALA A 350 -11.90 -3.64 -40.25
N ALA A 351 -12.93 -4.12 -39.54
CA ALA A 351 -14.07 -4.76 -40.15
C ALA A 351 -14.53 -3.73 -41.18
N GLU A 352 -14.45 -4.11 -42.45
CA GLU A 352 -14.83 -3.29 -43.57
C GLU A 352 -16.10 -2.56 -43.16
N ARG A 353 -16.00 -1.23 -43.05
CA ARG A 353 -17.18 -0.40 -42.82
C ARG A 353 -18.05 -0.61 -44.05
N ALA A 354 -18.97 -1.56 -43.94
CA ALA A 354 -20.02 -1.75 -44.91
C ALA A 354 -20.71 -0.39 -45.11
N PRO A 355 -20.99 0.01 -46.36
CA PRO A 355 -21.63 1.29 -46.63
C PRO A 355 -22.95 1.34 -45.85
N ARG A 356 -23.14 2.44 -45.11
CA ARG A 356 -24.35 2.71 -44.33
C ARG A 356 -25.55 2.63 -45.26
N ALA A 357 -26.34 1.56 -45.16
CA ALA A 357 -27.56 1.39 -45.94
C ALA A 357 -28.50 2.57 -45.67
N ALA A 358 -29.04 3.15 -46.74
CA ALA A 358 -30.04 4.21 -46.63
C ALA A 358 -31.27 3.69 -45.87
N PRO A 359 -31.85 4.45 -44.93
CA PRO A 359 -33.02 4.01 -44.20
C PRO A 359 -34.19 3.88 -45.17
N VAL A 360 -34.70 2.66 -45.33
CA VAL A 360 -35.98 2.39 -45.98
C VAL A 360 -37.08 2.72 -44.95
N PRO A 361 -37.96 3.69 -45.21
CA PRO A 361 -39.08 3.94 -44.31
C PRO A 361 -40.08 2.80 -44.49
N VAL A 362 -40.10 1.87 -43.54
CA VAL A 362 -41.20 0.91 -43.43
C VAL A 362 -42.31 1.60 -42.65
N ALA A 363 -43.30 2.13 -43.39
CA ALA A 363 -44.55 2.58 -42.80
C ALA A 363 -45.31 1.34 -42.32
N LEU A 364 -45.34 1.13 -41.00
CA LEU A 364 -46.25 0.18 -40.36
C LEU A 364 -47.42 0.98 -39.81
N ASP A 365 -48.55 0.94 -40.51
CA ASP A 365 -49.85 1.27 -39.92
C ASP A 365 -50.15 0.22 -38.84
N ARG A 366 -49.99 0.61 -37.57
CA ARG A 366 -50.53 -0.13 -36.42
C ARG A 366 -51.33 0.83 -35.54
N PRO A 367 -52.63 0.58 -35.31
CA PRO A 367 -53.50 1.48 -34.53
C PRO A 367 -53.23 1.55 -33.03
N ASP A 368 -52.32 0.73 -32.47
CA ASP A 368 -52.02 0.72 -31.03
C ASP A 368 -50.53 0.99 -30.79
N THR A 369 -50.14 2.26 -30.88
CA THR A 369 -48.79 2.69 -30.46
C THR A 369 -48.74 2.76 -28.93
N VAL A 370 -48.42 1.63 -28.28
CA VAL A 370 -48.02 1.65 -26.87
C VAL A 370 -46.70 2.40 -26.79
N ALA A 371 -46.72 3.60 -26.22
CA ALA A 371 -45.51 4.39 -26.01
C ALA A 371 -44.49 3.57 -25.19
N SER A 372 -43.24 3.47 -25.67
CA SER A 372 -42.19 2.70 -25.00
C SER A 372 -41.78 3.30 -23.66
N HIS A 373 -42.10 4.57 -23.42
CA HIS A 373 -41.86 5.26 -22.17
C HIS A 373 -42.84 6.42 -21.98
N GLY A 374 -43.02 6.88 -20.75
CA GLY A 374 -43.89 8.00 -20.40
C GLY A 374 -44.16 8.08 -18.90
N PHE A 375 -44.90 9.09 -18.47
CA PHE A 375 -45.30 9.21 -17.06
C PHE A 375 -46.57 8.41 -16.76
N ASP A 376 -46.54 7.67 -15.66
CA ASP A 376 -47.66 7.01 -15.01
C ASP A 376 -47.74 7.53 -13.56
N GLY A 377 -48.59 8.54 -13.36
CA GLY A 377 -48.62 9.31 -12.11
C GLY A 377 -47.30 10.07 -11.87
N HIS A 378 -46.67 9.83 -10.71
CA HIS A 378 -45.37 10.41 -10.36
C HIS A 378 -44.18 9.55 -10.80
N TRP A 379 -44.44 8.38 -11.39
CA TRP A 379 -43.39 7.50 -11.91
C TRP A 379 -43.21 7.75 -13.40
N PHE A 380 -41.97 7.92 -13.82
CA PHE A 380 -41.60 7.76 -15.21
C PHE A 380 -41.34 6.28 -15.51
N VAL A 381 -41.93 5.77 -16.57
CA VAL A 381 -41.96 4.36 -16.91
C VAL A 381 -41.26 4.13 -18.24
N LEU A 382 -40.38 3.13 -18.31
CA LEU A 382 -39.74 2.61 -19.51
C LEU A 382 -40.07 1.13 -19.64
N ARG A 383 -40.64 0.73 -20.79
CA ARG A 383 -40.93 -0.67 -21.12
C ARG A 383 -39.88 -1.19 -22.10
N LEU A 384 -39.30 -2.34 -21.81
CA LEU A 384 -38.27 -2.98 -22.64
C LEU A 384 -38.40 -4.50 -22.59
N ILE A 385 -37.78 -5.15 -23.57
CA ILE A 385 -37.69 -6.61 -23.66
C ILE A 385 -36.20 -6.96 -23.74
N PRO A 386 -35.64 -7.71 -22.77
CA PRO A 386 -34.26 -8.18 -22.82
C PRO A 386 -34.08 -9.19 -23.94
N THR A 387 -32.89 -9.20 -24.53
CA THR A 387 -32.53 -10.10 -25.63
C THR A 387 -31.29 -10.93 -25.27
N TYR A 388 -30.80 -11.76 -26.19
CA TYR A 388 -29.57 -12.52 -25.99
C TYR A 388 -28.33 -11.64 -25.73
N ASP A 389 -28.32 -10.38 -26.16
CA ASP A 389 -27.24 -9.43 -25.82
C ASP A 389 -27.25 -9.04 -24.32
N ASP A 390 -28.39 -9.23 -23.65
CA ASP A 390 -28.58 -8.87 -22.25
C ASP A 390 -28.33 -10.04 -21.27
N THR A 391 -28.12 -11.27 -21.75
CA THR A 391 -27.97 -12.47 -20.91
C THR A 391 -26.52 -12.87 -20.65
N ASN A 392 -26.31 -13.79 -19.70
CA ASN A 392 -25.00 -14.35 -19.38
C ASN A 392 -24.91 -15.86 -19.70
N SER A 393 -23.79 -16.50 -19.32
CA SER A 393 -23.54 -17.92 -19.58
C SER A 393 -24.47 -18.89 -18.84
N VAL A 394 -25.27 -18.43 -17.88
CA VAL A 394 -26.27 -19.24 -17.16
C VAL A 394 -27.71 -18.96 -17.60
N GLY A 395 -27.90 -18.13 -18.63
CA GLY A 395 -29.18 -17.93 -19.32
C GLY A 395 -30.08 -16.83 -18.75
N ASN A 396 -29.74 -16.23 -17.60
CA ASN A 396 -30.50 -15.10 -17.06
C ASN A 396 -29.89 -13.75 -17.49
N VAL A 397 -30.66 -12.67 -17.33
CA VAL A 397 -30.18 -11.31 -17.60
C VAL A 397 -28.99 -10.99 -16.69
N TYR A 398 -27.88 -10.54 -17.29
CA TYR A 398 -26.68 -10.17 -16.55
C TYR A 398 -26.96 -8.97 -15.63
N PHE A 399 -26.55 -9.06 -14.35
CA PHE A 399 -26.92 -8.10 -13.31
C PHE A 399 -26.61 -6.63 -13.65
N ALA A 400 -25.57 -6.37 -14.46
CA ALA A 400 -25.21 -5.00 -14.86
C ALA A 400 -26.24 -4.37 -15.83
N ASN A 401 -27.04 -5.18 -16.54
CA ASN A 401 -28.06 -4.68 -17.46
C ASN A 401 -29.21 -4.00 -16.73
N TYR A 402 -29.57 -4.44 -15.51
CA TYR A 402 -30.55 -3.73 -14.67
C TYR A 402 -30.12 -2.29 -14.40
N VAL A 403 -28.82 -2.08 -14.10
CA VAL A 403 -28.25 -0.73 -13.91
C VAL A 403 -28.29 0.08 -15.21
N ARG A 404 -27.96 -0.55 -16.34
CA ARG A 404 -28.01 0.06 -17.68
C ARG A 404 -29.43 0.50 -18.03
N TRP A 405 -30.44 -0.30 -17.71
CA TRP A 405 -31.84 0.02 -17.97
C TRP A 405 -32.34 1.18 -17.12
N VAL A 406 -31.97 1.25 -15.83
CA VAL A 406 -32.27 2.41 -14.97
C VAL A 406 -31.58 3.67 -15.52
N GLY A 407 -30.33 3.56 -15.98
CA GLY A 407 -29.61 4.65 -16.64
C GLY A 407 -30.34 5.18 -17.88
N LYS A 408 -30.85 4.28 -18.73
CA LYS A 408 -31.65 4.64 -19.91
C LYS A 408 -32.98 5.30 -19.52
N ALA A 409 -33.70 4.75 -18.54
CA ALA A 409 -34.94 5.34 -18.03
C ALA A 409 -34.70 6.76 -17.52
N ARG A 410 -33.61 6.97 -16.76
CA ARG A 410 -33.20 8.29 -16.26
C ARG A 410 -32.93 9.29 -17.38
N GLU A 411 -32.22 8.89 -18.43
CA GLU A 411 -31.92 9.78 -19.55
C GLU A 411 -33.17 10.16 -20.35
N LEU A 412 -34.11 9.22 -20.53
CA LEU A 412 -35.39 9.51 -21.16
C LEU A 412 -36.27 10.41 -20.28
N PHE A 413 -36.28 10.20 -18.96
CA PHE A 413 -36.93 11.11 -18.02
C PHE A 413 -36.35 12.53 -18.10
N PHE A 414 -35.03 12.67 -18.19
CA PHE A 414 -34.38 13.96 -18.39
C PHE A 414 -34.77 14.60 -19.71
N ASN A 415 -34.83 13.83 -20.80
CA ASN A 415 -35.24 14.35 -22.09
C ASN A 415 -36.67 14.91 -22.07
N VAL A 416 -37.58 14.29 -21.31
CA VAL A 416 -38.96 14.81 -21.15
C VAL A 416 -39.00 16.03 -20.23
N CYS A 417 -38.27 16.01 -19.12
CA CYS A 417 -38.30 17.12 -18.15
C CYS A 417 -37.50 18.34 -18.60
N MET A 418 -36.52 18.14 -19.48
CA MET A 418 -35.56 19.14 -19.92
C MET A 418 -35.28 18.98 -21.42
N PRO A 419 -36.29 19.22 -22.29
CA PRO A 419 -36.17 18.97 -23.72
C PRO A 419 -35.09 19.82 -24.39
N ASP A 420 -34.78 20.99 -23.83
CA ASP A 420 -33.76 21.92 -24.34
C ASP A 420 -32.34 21.66 -23.78
N PHE A 421 -32.15 20.61 -22.97
CA PHE A 421 -30.83 20.28 -22.44
C PHE A 421 -29.93 19.66 -23.52
N ASP A 422 -28.85 20.36 -23.87
CA ASP A 422 -27.81 19.86 -24.78
C ASP A 422 -26.44 19.85 -24.08
N LEU A 423 -25.77 18.69 -24.11
CA LEU A 423 -24.43 18.49 -23.56
C LEU A 423 -23.36 19.40 -24.16
N LYS A 424 -23.59 19.94 -25.38
CA LYS A 424 -22.63 20.83 -26.06
C LYS A 424 -22.72 22.27 -25.63
N SER A 425 -23.88 22.72 -25.15
CA SER A 425 -24.16 24.13 -24.84
C SER A 425 -24.50 24.39 -23.37
N THR A 426 -24.69 23.35 -22.57
CA THR A 426 -24.97 23.46 -21.14
C THR A 426 -23.77 24.02 -20.35
N ASP A 427 -24.08 24.79 -19.30
CA ASP A 427 -23.10 25.29 -18.33
C ASP A 427 -22.83 24.32 -17.16
N PHE A 428 -23.56 23.19 -17.11
CA PHE A 428 -23.39 22.17 -16.05
C PHE A 428 -23.51 20.73 -16.56
N TYR A 429 -22.86 19.80 -15.85
CA TYR A 429 -23.04 18.36 -16.00
C TYR A 429 -23.80 17.74 -14.84
N ILE A 430 -24.57 16.70 -15.14
CA ILE A 430 -25.30 15.88 -14.15
C ILE A 430 -24.52 14.58 -13.95
N LEU A 431 -24.00 14.37 -12.74
CA LEU A 431 -23.20 13.20 -12.39
C LEU A 431 -23.93 12.31 -11.39
N THR A 432 -23.78 11.00 -11.52
CA THR A 432 -24.23 10.06 -10.49
C THR A 432 -23.22 10.01 -9.36
N LYS A 433 -23.63 10.43 -8.16
CA LYS A 433 -22.83 10.36 -6.94
C LYS A 433 -22.80 8.94 -6.36
N SER A 434 -23.97 8.32 -6.30
CA SER A 434 -24.15 6.98 -5.75
C SER A 434 -25.32 6.30 -6.44
N PHE A 435 -25.24 4.98 -6.57
CA PHE A 435 -26.29 4.14 -7.09
C PHE A 435 -26.37 2.88 -6.21
N HIS A 436 -27.57 2.52 -5.80
CA HIS A 436 -27.85 1.34 -5.01
C HIS A 436 -29.01 0.57 -5.64
N HIS A 437 -28.89 -0.75 -5.75
CA HIS A 437 -29.93 -1.60 -6.31
C HIS A 437 -29.92 -2.95 -5.58
N ASP A 438 -31.08 -3.31 -5.03
CA ASP A 438 -31.34 -4.60 -4.43
C ASP A 438 -31.94 -5.54 -5.47
N PHE A 439 -31.21 -6.61 -5.80
CA PHE A 439 -31.69 -7.68 -6.66
C PHE A 439 -32.56 -8.63 -5.84
N ARG A 440 -33.83 -8.81 -6.23
CA ARG A 440 -34.79 -9.69 -5.55
C ARG A 440 -35.13 -10.93 -6.37
N ARG A 441 -35.26 -10.78 -7.68
CA ARG A 441 -35.56 -11.85 -8.64
C ARG A 441 -34.86 -11.57 -9.96
N GLU A 442 -34.75 -12.59 -10.78
CA GLU A 442 -34.08 -12.55 -12.08
C GLU A 442 -35.12 -12.55 -13.21
N ALA A 443 -34.83 -11.84 -14.29
CA ALA A 443 -35.54 -11.95 -15.57
C ALA A 443 -34.75 -12.81 -16.55
N MET A 444 -35.49 -13.46 -17.43
CA MET A 444 -34.99 -14.24 -18.56
C MET A 444 -35.05 -13.42 -19.85
N GLU A 445 -34.44 -13.93 -20.92
CA GLU A 445 -34.59 -13.37 -22.25
C GLU A 445 -36.06 -13.32 -22.70
N PHE A 446 -36.39 -12.29 -23.47
CA PHE A 446 -37.72 -12.04 -24.03
C PHE A 446 -38.85 -11.83 -23.00
N GLU A 447 -38.53 -11.73 -21.72
CA GLU A 447 -39.48 -11.42 -20.65
C GLU A 447 -39.76 -9.91 -20.60
N PRO A 448 -41.00 -9.42 -20.79
CA PRO A 448 -41.28 -7.99 -20.74
C PRO A 448 -40.96 -7.38 -19.37
N VAL A 449 -40.13 -6.33 -19.38
CA VAL A 449 -39.66 -5.63 -18.19
C VAL A 449 -40.11 -4.17 -18.21
N THR A 450 -40.57 -3.68 -17.07
CA THR A 450 -40.94 -2.30 -16.82
C THR A 450 -40.01 -1.70 -15.78
N VAL A 451 -39.26 -0.66 -16.17
CA VAL A 451 -38.44 0.16 -15.27
C VAL A 451 -39.20 1.41 -14.91
N ARG A 452 -39.36 1.68 -13.63
CA ARG A 452 -40.02 2.88 -13.10
C ARG A 452 -39.01 3.70 -12.34
N ILE A 453 -38.97 5.01 -12.57
CA ILE A 453 -38.17 5.95 -11.77
C ILE A 453 -39.03 7.11 -11.28
N SER A 454 -38.75 7.62 -10.08
CA SER A 454 -39.42 8.79 -9.53
C SER A 454 -38.45 9.59 -8.66
N ILE A 455 -38.78 10.85 -8.40
CA ILE A 455 -37.99 11.67 -7.50
C ILE A 455 -38.34 11.31 -6.05
N ALA A 456 -37.37 10.82 -5.29
CA ALA A 456 -37.58 10.40 -3.90
C ALA A 456 -37.34 11.53 -2.91
N SER A 457 -36.23 12.27 -3.06
CA SER A 457 -35.88 13.38 -2.18
C SER A 457 -34.90 14.35 -2.87
N HIS A 458 -34.72 15.52 -2.28
CA HIS A 458 -33.69 16.46 -2.68
C HIS A 458 -33.24 17.36 -1.53
N ASN A 459 -32.10 17.99 -1.73
CA ASN A 459 -31.67 19.14 -0.96
C ASN A 459 -31.08 20.18 -1.92
N ARG A 460 -30.39 21.20 -1.40
CA ARG A 460 -29.80 22.26 -2.22
C ARG A 460 -28.78 21.77 -3.27
N LYS A 461 -28.15 20.61 -3.06
CA LYS A 461 -27.02 20.11 -3.88
C LYS A 461 -27.26 18.77 -4.58
N PHE A 462 -28.21 17.98 -4.10
CA PHE A 462 -28.42 16.61 -4.57
C PHE A 462 -29.89 16.32 -4.82
N VAL A 463 -30.16 15.55 -5.87
CA VAL A 463 -31.47 14.95 -6.16
C VAL A 463 -31.34 13.45 -6.08
N THR A 464 -32.21 12.79 -5.33
CA THR A 464 -32.27 11.33 -5.23
C THR A 464 -33.48 10.83 -6.01
N LEU A 465 -33.22 9.95 -6.98
CA LEU A 465 -34.25 9.21 -7.72
C LEU A 465 -34.41 7.82 -7.10
N ALA A 466 -35.63 7.39 -6.85
CA ALA A 466 -35.93 5.99 -6.57
C ALA A 466 -36.25 5.26 -7.88
N HIS A 467 -35.89 3.98 -7.97
CA HIS A 467 -36.23 3.13 -9.10
C HIS A 467 -36.79 1.78 -8.65
N GLU A 468 -37.66 1.24 -9.48
CA GLU A 468 -38.17 -0.13 -9.38
C GLU A 468 -38.12 -0.80 -10.75
N ILE A 469 -37.81 -2.09 -10.78
CA ILE A 469 -37.81 -2.90 -11.99
C ILE A 469 -38.78 -4.05 -11.76
N HIS A 470 -39.78 -4.14 -12.63
CA HIS A 470 -40.82 -5.16 -12.59
C HIS A 470 -40.81 -5.99 -13.86
N SER A 471 -41.05 -7.28 -13.72
CA SER A 471 -41.38 -8.18 -14.81
C SER A 471 -42.87 -8.51 -14.78
N GLU A 472 -43.45 -8.76 -15.95
CA GLU A 472 -44.83 -9.28 -16.06
C GLU A 472 -44.97 -10.70 -15.51
N VAL A 473 -43.89 -11.49 -15.50
CA VAL A 473 -43.87 -12.87 -15.00
C VAL A 473 -43.51 -12.92 -13.51
N ASN A 474 -42.43 -12.25 -13.13
CA ASN A 474 -41.81 -12.38 -11.82
C ASN A 474 -42.13 -11.23 -10.85
N GLY A 475 -42.91 -10.23 -11.27
CA GLY A 475 -43.21 -9.05 -10.46
C GLY A 475 -41.96 -8.23 -10.16
N LEU A 476 -41.81 -7.70 -8.95
CA LEU A 476 -40.66 -6.87 -8.59
C LEU A 476 -39.34 -7.66 -8.65
N LEU A 477 -38.52 -7.34 -9.65
CA LEU A 477 -37.18 -7.88 -9.86
C LEU A 477 -36.15 -7.21 -8.95
N GLY A 478 -36.29 -5.91 -8.74
CA GLY A 478 -35.38 -5.14 -7.89
C GLY A 478 -35.78 -3.69 -7.74
N ARG A 479 -35.20 -3.02 -6.73
CA ARG A 479 -35.46 -1.60 -6.44
C ARG A 479 -34.24 -0.93 -5.83
N GLY A 480 -34.22 0.39 -5.81
CA GLY A 480 -33.15 1.12 -5.13
C GLY A 480 -33.20 2.61 -5.41
N GLU A 481 -32.05 3.26 -5.23
CA GLU A 481 -31.95 4.71 -5.34
C GLU A 481 -30.67 5.16 -6.05
N GLN A 482 -30.76 6.30 -6.72
CA GLN A 482 -29.67 6.97 -7.41
C GLN A 482 -29.59 8.43 -6.95
N SER A 483 -28.45 8.84 -6.41
CA SER A 483 -28.20 10.23 -6.04
C SER A 483 -27.41 10.96 -7.13
N LEU A 484 -27.93 12.11 -7.56
CA LEU A 484 -27.38 12.97 -8.60
C LEU A 484 -26.73 14.21 -7.98
N MET A 485 -25.62 14.64 -8.57
CA MET A 485 -24.93 15.90 -8.26
C MET A 485 -24.71 16.72 -9.53
N PHE A 486 -24.57 18.03 -9.38
CA PHE A 486 -24.37 18.96 -10.48
C PHE A 486 -23.00 19.60 -10.36
N VAL A 487 -22.30 19.76 -11.49
CA VAL A 487 -20.96 20.35 -11.53
C VAL A 487 -20.81 21.31 -12.71
N ASP A 488 -19.95 22.31 -12.60
CA ASP A 488 -19.63 23.19 -13.74
C ASP A 488 -18.83 22.45 -14.83
N THR A 489 -19.00 22.85 -16.09
CA THR A 489 -18.38 22.17 -17.24
C THR A 489 -16.88 22.41 -17.41
N VAL A 490 -16.31 23.41 -16.72
CA VAL A 490 -14.90 23.79 -16.91
C VAL A 490 -14.00 23.16 -15.85
N HIS A 491 -14.39 23.23 -14.58
CA HIS A 491 -13.59 22.82 -13.43
C HIS A 491 -14.21 21.66 -12.63
N TYR A 492 -15.39 21.17 -13.03
CA TYR A 492 -16.12 20.09 -12.33
C TYR A 492 -16.37 20.38 -10.84
N ARG A 493 -16.54 21.65 -10.45
CA ARG A 493 -16.84 22.04 -9.08
C ARG A 493 -18.32 21.80 -8.79
N PRO A 494 -18.67 21.25 -7.61
CA PRO A 494 -20.06 21.06 -7.22
C PRO A 494 -20.86 22.36 -7.23
N LEU A 495 -21.99 22.35 -7.93
CA LEU A 495 -22.97 23.42 -7.99
C LEU A 495 -24.16 23.11 -7.08
N ASP A 496 -24.93 24.14 -6.75
CA ASP A 496 -26.30 23.95 -6.30
C ASP A 496 -27.15 23.46 -7.48
N ILE A 497 -28.32 22.87 -7.20
CA ILE A 497 -29.22 22.40 -8.27
C ILE A 497 -29.56 23.57 -9.22
N PRO A 498 -29.23 23.48 -10.52
CA PRO A 498 -29.55 24.54 -11.47
C PRO A 498 -31.06 24.79 -11.55
N ARG A 499 -31.45 26.05 -11.69
CA ARG A 499 -32.85 26.47 -11.68
C ARG A 499 -33.69 25.75 -12.74
N THR A 500 -33.13 25.51 -13.92
CA THR A 500 -33.76 24.77 -15.03
C THR A 500 -34.11 23.32 -14.65
N ILE A 501 -33.27 22.66 -13.83
CA ILE A 501 -33.56 21.32 -13.30
C ILE A 501 -34.77 21.37 -12.37
N VAL A 502 -34.77 22.35 -11.45
CA VAL A 502 -35.86 22.50 -10.49
C VAL A 502 -37.17 22.76 -11.22
N GLU A 503 -37.19 23.68 -12.18
CA GLU A 503 -38.37 24.01 -12.98
C GLU A 503 -38.87 22.81 -13.80
N GLY A 504 -37.98 22.03 -14.41
CA GLY A 504 -38.34 20.83 -15.17
C GLY A 504 -38.86 19.68 -14.29
N PHE A 505 -38.37 19.55 -13.05
CA PHE A 505 -38.71 18.45 -12.15
C PHE A 505 -39.93 18.75 -11.27
N LEU A 506 -40.20 20.02 -10.98
CA LEU A 506 -41.30 20.49 -10.14
C LEU A 506 -42.68 19.88 -10.48
N PRO A 507 -43.09 19.75 -11.75
CA PRO A 507 -44.38 19.14 -12.11
C PRO A 507 -44.53 17.67 -11.69
N TYR A 508 -43.40 16.96 -11.55
CA TYR A 508 -43.33 15.53 -11.27
C TYR A 508 -42.88 15.25 -9.83
N TRP A 509 -42.77 16.29 -9.00
CA TRP A 509 -42.45 16.12 -7.59
C TRP A 509 -43.60 15.42 -6.87
N PRO A 510 -43.33 14.41 -6.03
CA PRO A 510 -44.37 13.82 -5.21
C PRO A 510 -44.97 14.89 -4.28
N LYS A 511 -46.28 15.15 -4.42
CA LYS A 511 -47.03 16.11 -3.59
C LYS A 511 -47.15 15.69 -2.12
N VAL A 512 -46.74 14.47 -1.80
CA VAL A 512 -46.71 13.87 -0.46
C VAL A 512 -45.36 13.17 -0.30
N SER A 513 -44.65 13.42 0.80
CA SER A 513 -43.36 12.76 1.08
C SER A 513 -43.57 11.23 1.18
N PRO A 514 -42.67 10.39 0.61
CA PRO A 514 -42.70 8.93 0.79
C PRO A 514 -42.57 8.50 2.28
N HIS A 515 -42.24 9.44 3.17
CA HIS A 515 -42.15 9.25 4.62
C HIS A 515 -43.33 9.82 5.40
N ALA A 516 -44.41 10.28 4.73
CA ALA A 516 -45.65 10.58 5.43
C ALA A 516 -46.27 9.27 5.92
N VAL A 517 -45.99 8.92 7.17
CA VAL A 517 -46.62 7.82 7.90
C VAL A 517 -48.13 8.02 7.81
N THR A 518 -48.80 7.22 6.97
CA THR A 518 -50.24 7.02 7.08
C THR A 518 -50.46 6.29 8.40
N GLY A 519 -50.98 7.02 9.40
CA GLY A 519 -51.37 6.46 10.68
C GLY A 519 -52.52 5.47 10.50
N GLU A 520 -52.19 4.20 10.29
CA GLU A 520 -53.09 3.10 10.66
C GLU A 520 -52.78 2.70 12.10
N PRO A 521 -53.81 2.48 12.93
CA PRO A 521 -53.62 2.09 14.33
C PRO A 521 -52.98 0.70 14.40
N SER A 522 -51.89 0.61 15.17
CA SER A 522 -51.22 -0.64 15.51
C SER A 522 -52.22 -1.67 16.06
N PRO A 523 -52.28 -2.90 15.53
CA PRO A 523 -53.03 -3.97 16.18
C PRO A 523 -52.31 -4.33 17.48
N ALA A 524 -53.08 -4.30 18.57
CA ALA A 524 -52.64 -4.61 19.91
C ALA A 524 -51.98 -5.99 20.05
N GLY A 525 -50.95 -6.04 20.89
CA GLY A 525 -50.71 -7.13 21.83
C GLY A 525 -50.00 -8.39 21.31
N VAL A 526 -48.69 -8.48 21.55
CA VAL A 526 -48.04 -9.75 21.93
C VAL A 526 -47.04 -9.46 23.05
N ALA A 527 -47.22 -10.16 24.16
CA ALA A 527 -46.48 -10.02 25.41
C ALA A 527 -44.99 -10.47 25.29
N PRO A 528 -44.10 -9.99 26.18
CA PRO A 528 -42.72 -10.44 26.21
C PRO A 528 -42.64 -11.83 26.88
N LEU A 529 -42.06 -12.80 26.18
CA LEU A 529 -41.58 -14.04 26.78
C LEU A 529 -40.13 -13.82 27.22
N GLY A 530 -39.91 -13.77 28.53
CA GLY A 530 -38.60 -13.92 29.15
C GLY A 530 -38.41 -15.35 29.65
N ALA A 531 -37.21 -15.89 29.45
CA ALA A 531 -36.45 -16.76 30.35
C ALA A 531 -35.00 -16.78 29.88
#